data_AF-A0A7Y2TSM5-F1
#
_entry.id   AF-A0A7Y2TSM5-F1
#
_cell.length_a   1.000
_cell.length_b   1.000
_cell.length_c   1.000
_cell.angle_alpha   90.00
_cell.angle_beta   90.00
_cell.angle_gamma   90.00
#
_symmetry.space_group_name_H-M   'P 1'
#
loop_
_entity.id
_entity.type
_entity.pdbx_description
1 polymer ?
#
loop_
_entity_poly.entity_id
_entity_poly.type
_entity_poly.pdbx_seq_one_letter_code
_entity_poly.pdbx_strand_id
1 'polypeptide(L)' 'ADGSYGIEPGIIYSFPCVCENGDYRIVQGLDVDEFSRERMDATEAELREERAAVEDLL' A
#
# COMPACT_ATOMS: atom_id res chain seq x y z
N ALA A 1 -3.55 3.51 2.18
CA ALA A 1 -3.93 2.09 1.99
C ALA A 1 -5.29 1.91 2.63
N ASP A 2 -6.16 1.11 2.02
CA ASP A 2 -7.52 0.85 2.49
C ASP A 2 -7.64 -0.50 3.22
N GLY A 3 -6.51 -1.12 3.57
CA GLY A 3 -6.44 -2.49 4.09
C GLY A 3 -6.22 -3.56 3.02
N SER A 4 -6.27 -3.22 1.73
CA SER A 4 -6.04 -4.18 0.64
C SER A 4 -4.70 -4.89 0.81
N TYR A 5 -4.70 -6.21 0.58
CA TYR A 5 -3.53 -7.07 0.67
C TYR A 5 -2.79 -7.05 2.02
N GLY A 6 -3.50 -6.73 3.11
CA GLY A 6 -2.93 -6.71 4.46
C GLY A 6 -2.09 -5.48 4.78
N ILE A 7 -2.03 -4.49 3.89
CA ILE A 7 -1.34 -3.22 4.14
C ILE A 7 -2.25 -2.32 4.97
N GLU A 8 -1.81 -2.00 6.17
CA GLU A 8 -2.58 -1.22 7.13
C GLU A 8 -2.85 0.23 6.63
N PRO A 9 -4.00 0.82 6.99
CA PRO A 9 -4.30 2.20 6.62
C PRO A 9 -3.36 3.25 7.22
N GLY A 10 -3.33 4.43 6.59
CA GLY A 10 -2.60 5.60 7.10
C GLY A 10 -1.30 5.94 6.37
N ILE A 11 -0.90 5.15 5.37
CA ILE A 11 0.18 5.50 4.43
C ILE A 11 -0.34 5.53 2.99
N ILE A 12 0.30 6.29 2.11
CA ILE A 12 0.09 6.14 0.66
C ILE A 12 0.91 4.94 0.19
N TYR A 13 0.25 3.99 -0.45
CA TYR A 13 0.86 2.74 -0.90
C TYR A 13 0.36 2.41 -2.30
N SER A 14 1.25 1.89 -3.15
CA SER A 14 0.93 1.57 -4.55
C SER A 14 0.25 0.21 -4.67
N PHE A 15 -0.82 0.13 -5.46
CA PHE A 15 -1.59 -1.09 -5.69
C PHE A 15 -1.87 -1.32 -7.18
N PRO A 16 -2.06 -2.58 -7.62
CA PRO A 16 -2.60 -2.85 -8.93
C PRO A 16 -4.04 -2.34 -9.01
N CYS A 17 -4.31 -1.45 -9.98
CA CYS A 17 -5.60 -0.80 -10.13
C CYS A 17 -6.13 -0.90 -11.56
N VAL A 18 -7.45 -0.86 -11.70
CA VAL A 18 -8.13 -0.56 -12.97
C VAL A 18 -8.69 0.84 -12.88
N CYS A 19 -8.38 1.68 -13.88
CA CYS A 19 -8.93 3.03 -14.01
C CYS A 19 -9.99 3.05 -15.11
N GLU A 20 -11.21 3.45 -14.80
CA GLU A 20 -12.34 3.47 -15.72
C GLU A 20 -13.29 4.61 -15.37
N ASN A 21 -13.78 5.35 -16.38
CA ASN A 21 -14.74 6.45 -16.22
C ASN A 21 -14.35 7.57 -15.23
N GLY A 22 -13.06 7.80 -15.01
CA GLY A 22 -12.57 8.81 -14.07
C GLY A 22 -12.40 8.31 -12.64
N ASP A 23 -12.78 7.05 -12.38
CA ASP A 23 -12.58 6.37 -11.11
C ASP A 23 -11.46 5.34 -11.20
N TYR A 24 -10.99 4.89 -10.05
CA TYR A 24 -10.08 3.75 -9.93
C TYR A 24 -10.59 2.74 -8.91
N ARG A 25 -10.26 1.47 -9.14
CA ARG A 25 -10.50 0.38 -8.18
C ARG A 25 -9.26 -0.48 -8.05
N ILE A 26 -8.91 -0.81 -6.81
CA ILE A 26 -7.85 -1.79 -6.53
C ILE A 26 -8.32 -3.16 -7.02
N VAL A 27 -7.49 -3.83 -7.81
CA VAL A 27 -7.72 -5.21 -8.22
C VAL A 27 -7.66 -6.08 -6.97
N GLN A 28 -8.65 -6.94 -6.76
CA GLN A 28 -8.74 -7.85 -5.62
C GLN A 28 -8.53 -9.31 -6.05
N GLY A 29 -8.17 -10.18 -5.12
CA GLY A 29 -8.05 -11.62 -5.36
C GLY A 29 -6.78 -12.05 -6.10
N LEU A 30 -5.73 -11.23 -6.08
CA LEU A 30 -4.40 -11.66 -6.52
C LEU A 30 -3.72 -12.47 -5.42
N ASP A 31 -3.11 -13.58 -5.79
CA ASP A 31 -2.26 -14.35 -4.89
C ASP A 31 -0.97 -13.56 -4.61
N VAL A 32 -0.60 -13.50 -3.33
CA VAL A 32 0.67 -12.91 -2.89
C VAL A 32 1.52 -14.05 -2.34
N ASP A 33 2.55 -14.42 -3.08
CA ASP A 33 3.53 -15.41 -2.62
C ASP A 33 4.47 -14.81 -1.56
N GLU A 34 5.27 -15.69 -0.94
CA GLU A 34 6.18 -15.31 0.15
C GLU A 34 7.21 -14.26 -0.30
N PHE A 35 7.76 -14.41 -1.50
CA PHE A 35 8.70 -13.44 -2.06
C PHE A 35 8.07 -12.05 -2.25
N SER A 36 6.87 -12.00 -2.80
CA SER A 36 6.13 -10.75 -2.99
C SER A 36 5.79 -10.12 -1.64
N ARG A 37 5.39 -10.94 -0.66
CA ARG A 37 5.09 -10.50 0.70
C ARG A 37 6.28 -9.83 1.37
N GLU A 38 7.45 -10.46 1.35
CA GLU A 38 8.67 -9.89 1.93
C GLU A 38 9.02 -8.51 1.34
N ARG A 39 8.83 -8.34 0.02
CA ARG A 39 9.07 -7.05 -0.65
C ARG A 39 8.02 -6.00 -0.29
N MET A 40 6.77 -6.41 -0.16
CA MET A 40 5.68 -5.53 0.26
C MET A 40 5.91 -5.03 1.69
N ASP A 41 6.28 -5.93 2.61
CA ASP A 41 6.50 -5.60 4.02
C ASP A 41 7.70 -4.66 4.20
N ALA A 42 8.79 -4.87 3.44
CA ALA A 42 9.93 -3.97 3.42
C ALA A 42 9.55 -2.55 2.93
N THR A 43 8.70 -2.45 1.91
CA THR A 43 8.24 -1.17 1.37
C THR A 43 7.27 -0.47 2.34
N GLU A 44 6.38 -1.23 3.00
CA GLU A 44 5.49 -0.68 4.02
C GLU A 44 6.30 -0.08 5.19
N ALA A 45 7.35 -0.77 5.65
CA ALA A 45 8.21 -0.28 6.72
C ALA A 45 8.86 1.07 6.35
N GLU A 46 9.47 1.16 5.16
CA GLU A 46 10.09 2.40 4.65
C GLU A 46 9.09 3.57 4.63
N LEU A 47 7.90 3.37 4.06
CA LEU A 47 6.87 4.41 3.98
C LEU A 47 6.35 4.87 5.35
N ARG A 48 6.35 3.98 6.35
CA ARG A 48 5.98 4.34 7.71
C ARG A 48 7.07 5.13 8.40
N GLU A 49 8.33 4.80 8.18
CA GLU A 49 9.47 5.59 8.65
C GLU A 49 9.45 7.00 8.05
N GLU A 50 9.18 7.11 6.74
CA GLU A 50 9.01 8.41 6.06
C GLU A 50 7.85 9.22 6.66
N ARG A 51 6.70 8.58 6.89
CA ARG A 51 5.55 9.23 7.53
C ARG A 51 5.90 9.71 8.94
N ALA A 52 6.52 8.86 9.76
CA ALA A 52 6.94 9.19 11.11
C ALA A 52 7.90 10.39 11.14
N ALA A 53 8.81 10.47 10.17
CA ALA A 53 9.77 11.58 10.05
C ALA A 53 9.11 12.93 9.76
N VAL A 54 7.88 12.95 9.23
CA VAL A 54 7.12 14.18 8.93
C VAL A 54 5.91 14.37 9.83
N GLU A 55 5.73 13.57 10.88
CA GLU A 55 4.57 13.66 11.77
C GLU A 55 4.39 15.04 12.40
N ASP A 56 5.49 15.74 12.70
CA ASP A 56 5.45 17.09 13.28
C ASP A 56 4.98 18.19 12.30
N LEU A 57 4.72 17.85 11.03
CA LEU A 57 4.27 18.78 9.98
C LEU A 57 2.77 18.64 9.64
N LEU A 58 2.06 17.69 10.28
CA LEU A 58 0.67 17.34 10.01
C LEU A 58 -0.29 17.91 11.07
#